data_AF-A0A258C5F7-F1
#
_entry.id   AF-A0A258C5F7-F1
#
_cell.length_a   1.000
_cell.length_b   1.000
_cell.length_c   1.000
_cell.angle_alpha   90.00
_cell.angle_beta   90.00
_cell.angle_gamma   90.00
#
_symmetry.space_group_name_H-M   'P 1'
#
loop_
_entity.id
_entity.type
_entity.pdbx_description
1 polymer ?
#
loop_
_entity_poly.entity_id
_entity_poly.type
_entity_poly.pdbx_seq_one_letter_code
_entity_poly.pdbx_strand_id
1 'polypeptide(L)' 'MAAKKILMLVGDYVEDYETMVPFQALQMVGHTVHAVCPDKKA' A
#
# COMPACT_ATOMS: atom_id res chain seq x y z
N MET A 1 7.19 -0.89 17.71
CA MET A 1 5.82 -1.34 17.41
C MET A 1 5.91 -2.70 16.73
N ALA A 2 5.00 -3.65 17.01
CA ALA A 2 5.02 -4.94 16.32
C ALA A 2 4.67 -4.77 14.83
N ALA A 3 5.37 -5.47 13.94
CA ALA A 3 5.06 -5.51 12.52
C ALA A 3 3.59 -5.93 12.29
N LYS A 4 2.93 -5.31 11.31
CA LYS A 4 1.53 -5.53 10.97
C LYS A 4 1.42 -5.90 9.50
N LYS A 5 0.32 -6.56 9.16
CA LYS A 5 -0.10 -6.81 7.77
C LYS A 5 -1.14 -5.76 7.40
N ILE A 6 -0.88 -4.98 6.37
CA ILE A 6 -1.68 -3.84 5.94
C ILE A 6 -2.15 -4.08 4.51
N LEU A 7 -3.45 -3.86 4.28
CA LEU A 7 -4.04 -3.85 2.95
C LEU A 7 -4.30 -2.40 2.53
N MET A 8 -3.68 -1.97 1.43
CA MET A 8 -3.95 -0.69 0.79
C MET A 8 -4.85 -0.92 -0.41
N LEU A 9 -6.03 -0.28 -0.40
CA LEU A 9 -6.92 -0.27 -1.54
C LEU A 9 -6.52 0.89 -2.46
N VAL A 10 -6.15 0.56 -3.69
CA VAL A 10 -5.78 1.53 -4.72
C VAL A 10 -6.69 1.35 -5.94
N GLY A 11 -6.69 2.35 -6.82
CA GLY A 11 -7.49 2.37 -8.04
C GLY A 11 -6.66 2.79 -9.25
N ASP A 12 -7.28 2.78 -10.42
CA ASP A 12 -6.69 3.37 -11.62
C ASP A 12 -6.65 4.91 -11.48
N TYR A 13 -5.55 5.53 -11.91
CA TYR A 13 -5.35 6.99 -11.88
C TYR A 13 -5.44 7.64 -10.49
N VAL A 14 -5.06 6.90 -9.44
CA VAL A 14 -4.84 7.45 -8.09
C VAL A 14 -3.75 8.53 -8.09
N GLU A 15 -3.82 9.42 -7.11
CA GLU A 15 -2.76 10.40 -6.86
C GLU A 15 -1.49 9.64 -6.41
N ASP A 16 -0.37 9.94 -7.07
CA ASP A 16 0.88 9.19 -6.92
C ASP A 16 1.51 9.34 -5.52
N TYR A 17 1.49 10.54 -4.95
CA TYR A 17 1.97 10.77 -3.59
C TYR A 17 1.10 10.12 -2.52
N GLU A 18 -0.23 10.14 -2.68
CA GLU A 18 -1.15 9.52 -1.72
C GLU A 18 -1.00 8.00 -1.67
N THR A 19 -0.46 7.38 -2.73
CA THR A 19 -0.25 5.93 -2.78
C THR A 19 1.18 5.53 -2.50
N MET A 20 2.15 6.15 -3.17
CA MET A 20 3.55 5.75 -3.08
C MET A 20 4.19 6.16 -1.76
N VAL A 21 3.87 7.34 -1.22
CA VAL A 21 4.47 7.80 0.04
C VAL A 21 4.05 6.91 1.22
N PRO A 22 2.74 6.62 1.44
CA PRO A 22 2.35 5.71 2.52
C PRO A 22 2.86 4.29 2.30
N PHE A 23 2.82 3.77 1.07
CA PHE A 23 3.28 2.41 0.77
C PHE A 23 4.77 2.21 1.12
N GLN A 24 5.62 3.18 0.77
CA GLN A 24 7.04 3.15 1.08
C GLN A 24 7.31 3.39 2.57
N ALA A 25 6.63 4.38 3.19
CA ALA A 25 6.81 4.69 4.60
C ALA A 25 6.45 3.51 5.51
N LEU A 26 5.34 2.82 5.23
CA LEU A 26 4.88 1.67 5.99
C LEU A 26 5.82 0.47 5.85
N GLN A 27 6.36 0.23 4.65
CA GLN A 27 7.39 -0.80 4.46
C GLN A 27 8.69 -0.47 5.17
N MET A 28 9.14 0.80 5.10
CA MET A 28 10.36 1.26 5.76
C MET A 28 10.34 1.00 7.27
N VAL A 29 9.18 1.14 7.92
CA VAL A 29 9.03 0.88 9.36
C VAL A 29 8.72 -0.59 9.69
N GLY A 30 8.85 -1.50 8.72
CA GLY A 30 8.80 -2.94 8.93
C GLY A 30 7.40 -3.56 8.86
N HIS A 31 6.42 -2.91 8.24
CA HIS A 31 5.11 -3.51 7.95
C HIS A 31 5.12 -4.29 6.63
N THR A 32 4.34 -5.37 6.59
CA THR A 32 4.02 -6.05 5.32
C THR A 32 2.81 -5.34 4.72
N VAL A 33 2.96 -4.77 3.53
CA VAL A 33 1.93 -3.98 2.87
C VAL A 33 1.55 -4.64 1.56
N HIS A 34 0.26 -4.87 1.34
CA HIS A 34 -0.30 -5.37 0.09
C HIS A 34 -1.15 -4.27 -0.53
N ALA A 35 -0.83 -3.85 -1.74
CA ALA A 35 -1.67 -2.94 -2.51
C ALA A 35 -2.55 -3.76 -3.47
N VAL A 36 -3.86 -3.52 -3.49
CA VAL A 36 -4.79 -4.21 -4.40
C VAL A 36 -5.69 -3.21 -5.09
N CYS A 37 -6.01 -3.48 -6.36
CA CYS A 37 -6.98 -2.75 -7.15
C CYS A 37 -8.06 -3.71 -7.65
N PRO A 38 -9.36 -3.36 -7.57
CA PRO A 38 -10.42 -4.13 -8.20
C PRO A 38 -10.10 -4.40 -9.68
N ASP A 39 -10.49 -5.59 -10.14
CA ASP A 39 -10.33 -6.03 -11.54
C ASP A 39 -8.87 -6.06 -12.06
N LYS A 40 -7.88 -5.96 -11.16
CA LYS A 40 -6.46 -6.22 -11.45
C LYS A 40 -6.02 -7.53 -10.82
N LYS A 41 -5.04 -8.18 -11.45
CA LYS A 41 -4.43 -9.38 -10.89
C LYS A 41 -3.62 -8.99 -9.64
N ALA A 42 -3.74 -9.80 -8.60
CA ALA A 42 -2.90 -9.75 -7.40
C ALA A 42 -1.60 -10.54 -7.62
#